data_AF-A0A0G2AU74-F1
#
_entry.id   AF-A0A0G2AU74-F1
#
_cell.length_a   1.000
_cell.length_b   1.000
_cell.length_c   1.000
_cell.angle_alpha   90.00
_cell.angle_beta   90.00
_cell.angle_gamma   90.00
#
_symmetry.space_group_name_H-M   'P 1'
#
loop_
_entity.id
_entity.type
_entity.pdbx_description
1 polymer ?
#
loop_
_entity_poly.entity_id
_entity_poly.type
_entity_poly.pdbx_seq_one_letter_code
_entity_poly.pdbx_strand_id
1 'polypeptide(L)'
;MTFETPHAEGVQEIVVGRSIVDLREPLTPLRAEVRGEGLVPVRAPHGNVFVRGAGHYVLSESHYFNPDPVRLSWNTDLEALGITAVIATYTPPGREGDALVGMVGFDTMGAPKVRDAWKFVLSLPGIYEHKGGIELVETRAILHRAPTTWIDLWKKLVPIF
;
A
#
# COMPACT_ATOMS: atom_id res chain seq x y z
N MET A 1 12.67 -15.29 -4.06
CA MET A 1 12.13 -15.44 -5.43
C MET A 1 13.05 -16.37 -6.20
N THR A 2 12.53 -17.08 -7.20
CA THR A 2 13.27 -18.02 -8.04
C THR A 2 13.06 -17.66 -9.51
N PHE A 3 14.12 -17.72 -10.28
CA PHE A 3 14.15 -17.42 -11.70
C PHE A 3 14.67 -18.64 -12.47
N GLU A 4 14.01 -19.01 -13.56
CA GLU A 4 14.44 -20.11 -14.43
C GLU A 4 14.02 -19.82 -15.87
N THR A 5 14.71 -20.43 -16.85
CA THR A 5 14.30 -20.40 -18.26
C THR A 5 14.38 -21.80 -18.84
N PRO A 6 13.43 -22.25 -19.67
CA PRO A 6 13.52 -23.54 -20.35
C PRO A 6 14.35 -23.46 -21.64
N HIS A 7 14.76 -22.26 -22.08
CA HIS A 7 15.34 -22.06 -23.40
C HIS A 7 16.67 -21.29 -23.35
N ALA A 8 17.57 -21.56 -24.30
CA ALA A 8 18.89 -20.93 -24.36
C ALA A 8 18.81 -19.43 -24.63
N GLU A 9 17.82 -18.99 -25.41
CA GLU A 9 17.53 -17.58 -25.68
C GLU A 9 17.04 -16.80 -24.46
N GLY A 10 16.65 -17.49 -23.38
CA GLY A 10 16.24 -16.86 -22.12
C GLY A 10 17.40 -16.58 -21.16
N VAL A 11 18.64 -16.99 -21.50
CA VAL A 11 19.85 -16.70 -20.73
C VAL A 11 20.12 -15.20 -20.74
N GLN A 12 20.09 -14.59 -19.56
CA GLN A 12 20.20 -13.14 -19.42
C GLN A 12 20.48 -12.71 -17.97
N GLU A 13 20.91 -11.46 -17.81
CA GLU A 13 20.93 -10.80 -16.51
C GLU A 13 19.56 -10.20 -16.20
N ILE A 14 18.99 -10.60 -15.07
CA ILE A 14 17.72 -10.11 -14.55
C ILE A 14 18.03 -9.12 -13.43
N VAL A 15 17.46 -7.91 -13.51
CA VAL A 15 17.60 -6.90 -12.46
C VAL A 15 16.40 -6.99 -11.52
N VAL A 16 16.66 -7.14 -10.22
CA VAL A 16 15.64 -7.28 -9.16
C VAL A 16 15.91 -6.22 -8.10
N GLY A 17 15.16 -5.11 -8.15
CA GLY A 17 15.44 -3.93 -7.31
C GLY A 17 16.85 -3.39 -7.58
N ARG A 18 17.76 -3.58 -6.63
CA ARG A 18 19.19 -3.21 -6.73
C ARG A 18 20.13 -4.39 -6.96
N SER A 19 19.60 -5.61 -6.98
CA SER A 19 20.37 -6.84 -7.14
C SER A 19 20.34 -7.31 -8.59
N ILE A 20 21.40 -8.00 -9.01
CA ILE A 20 21.49 -8.64 -10.33
C ILE A 20 21.44 -10.15 -10.12
N VAL A 21 20.64 -10.84 -10.92
CA VAL A 21 20.53 -12.29 -10.98
C VAL A 21 20.95 -12.73 -12.38
N ASP A 22 22.09 -13.41 -12.46
CA ASP A 22 22.69 -13.82 -13.73
C ASP A 22 22.25 -15.24 -14.10
N LEU A 23 21.26 -15.36 -14.98
CA LEU A 23 20.68 -16.63 -15.44
C LEU A 23 21.51 -17.18 -16.60
N ARG A 24 22.61 -17.86 -16.27
CA ARG A 24 23.60 -18.35 -17.24
C ARG A 24 23.20 -19.59 -18.02
N GLU A 25 22.34 -20.44 -17.43
CA GLU A 25 22.05 -21.76 -17.95
C GLU A 25 20.54 -22.05 -17.92
N PRO A 26 19.99 -22.62 -19.02
CA PRO A 26 18.62 -23.11 -19.02
C PRO A 26 18.40 -24.23 -18.00
N LEU A 27 17.16 -24.36 -17.53
CA LEU A 27 16.69 -25.39 -16.59
C LEU A 27 17.38 -25.38 -15.21
N THR A 28 18.19 -24.37 -14.93
CA THR A 28 18.86 -24.19 -13.64
C THR A 28 18.16 -23.07 -12.86
N PRO A 29 17.34 -23.39 -11.84
CA PRO A 29 16.64 -22.38 -11.07
C PRO A 29 17.60 -21.61 -10.16
N LEU A 30 17.58 -20.28 -10.26
CA LEU A 30 18.35 -19.38 -9.41
C LEU A 30 17.46 -18.73 -8.38
N ARG A 31 17.84 -18.87 -7.11
CA ARG A 31 17.14 -18.23 -6.00
C ARG A 31 17.78 -16.88 -5.71
N ALA A 32 16.98 -15.83 -5.76
CA ALA A 32 17.37 -14.51 -5.29
C ALA A 32 16.55 -14.11 -4.06
N GLU A 33 17.23 -13.54 -3.09
CA GLU A 33 16.59 -12.88 -1.97
C GLU A 33 16.15 -11.48 -2.41
N VAL A 34 14.85 -11.24 -2.35
CA VAL A 34 14.28 -9.93 -2.68
C VAL A 34 14.25 -9.14 -1.38
N ARG A 35 15.18 -8.20 -1.25
CA ARG A 35 15.25 -7.28 -0.12
C ARG A 35 14.75 -5.92 -0.56
N GLY A 36 13.66 -5.48 0.02
CA GLY A 36 13.03 -4.19 -0.26
C GLY A 36 11.63 -4.14 0.36
N GLU A 37 11.25 -2.99 0.87
CA GLU A 37 9.89 -2.74 1.33
C GLU A 37 9.04 -2.24 0.14
N GLY A 38 7.77 -2.63 0.11
CA GLY A 38 6.84 -2.21 -0.95
C GLY A 38 7.08 -2.87 -2.32
N LEU A 39 6.99 -2.07 -3.39
CA LEU A 39 7.09 -2.54 -4.78
C LEU A 39 8.55 -2.73 -5.19
N VAL A 40 8.93 -3.95 -5.56
CA VAL A 40 10.28 -4.24 -6.08
C VAL A 40 10.22 -4.45 -7.59
N PRO A 41 10.86 -3.59 -8.40
CA PRO A 41 10.86 -3.74 -9.85
C PRO A 41 11.71 -4.94 -10.27
N VAL A 42 11.21 -5.71 -11.23
CA VAL A 42 11.94 -6.80 -11.88
C VAL A 42 12.01 -6.52 -13.37
N ARG A 43 13.22 -6.54 -13.95
CA ARG A 43 13.45 -6.34 -15.39
C ARG A 43 14.19 -7.54 -15.97
N ALA A 44 13.59 -8.13 -17.00
CA ALA A 44 14.16 -9.22 -17.80
C ALA A 44 14.22 -8.77 -19.28
N PRO A 45 15.41 -8.46 -19.84
CA PRO A 45 15.53 -7.84 -21.15
C PRO A 45 15.07 -8.68 -22.36
N HIS A 46 15.12 -10.02 -22.28
CA HIS A 46 14.92 -10.91 -23.45
C HIS A 46 13.64 -11.76 -23.38
N GLY A 47 12.78 -11.58 -22.37
CA GLY A 47 11.60 -12.43 -22.15
C GLY A 47 11.99 -13.87 -21.77
N ASN A 48 11.05 -14.82 -21.88
CA ASN A 48 11.28 -16.26 -21.65
C ASN A 48 11.89 -16.64 -20.29
N VAL A 49 11.53 -15.91 -19.23
CA VAL A 49 11.92 -16.21 -17.85
C VAL A 49 10.68 -16.54 -17.04
N PHE A 50 10.70 -17.67 -16.34
CA PHE A 50 9.75 -17.97 -15.30
C PHE A 50 10.21 -17.32 -13.99
N VAL A 51 9.30 -16.57 -13.37
CA VAL A 51 9.48 -15.94 -12.07
C VAL A 51 8.54 -16.61 -11.07
N ARG A 52 9.09 -17.14 -9.97
CA ARG A 52 8.33 -17.83 -8.92
C ARG A 52 8.66 -17.28 -7.53
N GLY A 53 7.66 -17.19 -6.66
CA GLY A 53 7.85 -16.66 -5.31
C GLY A 53 6.54 -16.33 -4.61
N ALA A 54 6.63 -16.07 -3.32
CA ALA A 54 5.51 -15.57 -2.53
C ALA A 54 5.30 -14.07 -2.79
N GLY A 55 4.05 -13.65 -3.01
CA GLY A 55 3.67 -12.26 -3.22
C GLY A 55 2.74 -12.06 -4.42
N HIS A 56 2.37 -10.80 -4.67
CA HIS A 56 1.58 -10.40 -5.82
C HIS A 56 2.50 -9.91 -6.95
N TYR A 57 2.12 -10.21 -8.19
CA TYR A 57 2.89 -9.85 -9.40
C TYR A 57 2.04 -8.96 -10.29
N VAL A 58 2.67 -7.91 -10.84
CA VAL A 58 2.03 -6.97 -11.75
C VAL A 58 2.97 -6.68 -12.89
N LEU A 59 2.45 -6.84 -14.11
CA LEU A 59 3.21 -6.67 -15.37
C LEU A 59 3.12 -5.25 -15.93
N SER A 60 2.22 -4.42 -15.40
CA SER A 60 1.99 -3.04 -15.79
C SER A 60 1.68 -2.20 -14.56
N GLU A 61 2.09 -0.93 -14.57
CA GLU A 61 1.74 0.05 -13.54
C GLU A 61 0.22 0.22 -13.39
N SER A 62 -0.52 0.15 -14.50
CA SER A 62 -1.99 0.20 -14.50
C SER A 62 -2.65 -0.99 -13.79
N HIS A 63 -1.90 -2.09 -13.61
CA HIS A 63 -2.37 -3.31 -12.95
C HIS A 63 -1.88 -3.41 -11.52
N TYR A 64 -1.15 -2.42 -11.00
CA TYR A 64 -0.80 -2.36 -9.59
C TYR A 64 -2.05 -2.70 -8.79
N PHE A 65 -2.02 -3.88 -8.15
CA PHE A 65 -3.02 -4.23 -7.15
C PHE A 65 -3.02 -3.05 -6.23
N ASN A 66 -4.12 -2.31 -6.21
CA ASN A 66 -4.27 -1.10 -5.42
C ASN A 66 -4.20 -1.58 -3.97
N PRO A 67 -2.99 -1.67 -3.39
CA PRO A 67 -2.76 -2.60 -2.31
C PRO A 67 -3.66 -2.11 -1.20
N ASP A 68 -4.40 -3.04 -0.59
CA ASP A 68 -5.03 -2.71 0.66
C ASP A 68 -3.97 -2.03 1.53
N PRO A 69 -4.30 -0.87 2.10
CA PRO A 69 -3.29 0.01 2.64
C PRO A 69 -2.36 -0.77 3.58
N VAL A 70 -1.05 -0.59 3.36
CA VAL A 70 -0.01 -1.52 3.82
C VAL A 70 -0.19 -1.81 5.30
N ARG A 71 -0.20 -3.09 5.68
CA ARG A 71 -0.26 -3.48 7.09
C ARG A 71 0.97 -2.95 7.80
N LEU A 72 0.77 -1.97 8.67
CA LEU A 72 1.83 -1.38 9.47
C LEU A 72 2.02 -2.18 10.76
N SER A 73 3.25 -2.55 11.05
CA SER A 73 3.70 -2.97 12.37
C SER A 73 4.42 -1.83 13.08
N TRP A 74 4.62 -1.96 14.39
CA TRP A 74 5.29 -0.95 15.22
C TRP A 74 6.74 -0.64 14.79
N ASN A 75 7.37 -1.54 14.04
CA ASN A 75 8.73 -1.41 13.52
C ASN A 75 8.80 -1.17 11.99
N THR A 76 7.68 -0.84 11.36
CA THR A 76 7.65 -0.57 9.91
C THR A 76 8.34 0.77 9.59
N ASP A 77 9.21 0.78 8.58
CA ASP A 77 9.82 2.01 8.07
C ASP A 77 8.81 2.74 7.16
N LEU A 78 8.14 3.74 7.74
CA LEU A 78 7.08 4.48 7.07
C LEU A 78 7.60 5.27 5.86
N GLU A 79 8.84 5.75 5.92
CA GLU A 79 9.46 6.51 4.82
C GLU A 79 9.77 5.59 3.64
N ALA A 80 10.31 4.40 3.91
CA ALA A 80 10.59 3.39 2.88
C ALA A 80 9.32 2.89 2.17
N LEU A 81 8.18 2.86 2.87
CA LEU A 81 6.87 2.52 2.29
C LEU A 81 6.19 3.67 1.52
N GLY A 82 6.81 4.85 1.45
CA GLY A 82 6.22 6.00 0.78
C GLY A 82 4.98 6.54 1.50
N ILE A 83 4.86 6.29 2.80
CA ILE A 83 3.78 6.84 3.62
C ILE A 83 4.17 8.27 3.98
N THR A 84 3.58 9.22 3.28
CA THR A 84 3.94 10.65 3.35
C THR A 84 3.20 11.42 4.44
N ALA A 85 2.18 10.82 5.07
CA ALA A 85 1.41 11.48 6.11
C ALA A 85 0.80 10.47 7.10
N VAL A 86 0.97 10.74 8.39
CA VAL A 86 0.15 10.16 9.47
C VAL A 86 -0.88 11.21 9.84
N ILE A 87 -2.11 11.02 9.38
CA ILE A 87 -3.17 12.03 9.50
C ILE A 87 -3.87 12.04 10.87
N ALA A 88 -3.54 11.07 11.73
CA ALA A 88 -4.19 10.85 13.00
C ALA A 88 -3.28 10.10 13.98
N THR A 89 -3.19 10.57 15.23
CA THR A 89 -2.52 9.84 16.32
C THR A 89 -3.49 8.86 16.95
N TYR A 90 -2.98 7.71 17.43
CA TYR A 90 -3.79 6.76 18.17
C TYR A 90 -4.31 7.39 19.47
N THR A 91 -5.63 7.37 19.64
CA THR A 91 -6.30 7.72 20.90
C THR A 91 -6.88 6.43 21.49
N PRO A 92 -6.53 6.06 22.74
CA PRO A 92 -7.14 4.92 23.40
C PRO A 92 -8.67 5.03 23.40
N PRO A 93 -9.40 3.94 23.11
CA PRO A 93 -10.86 3.98 23.04
C PRO A 93 -11.49 4.20 24.42
N GLY A 94 -12.58 4.96 24.45
CA GLY A 94 -13.48 5.06 25.61
C GLY A 94 -14.49 3.92 25.63
N ARG A 95 -15.33 3.88 26.67
CA ARG A 95 -16.50 2.96 26.75
C ARG A 95 -17.79 3.74 26.56
N GLU A 96 -18.65 3.25 25.68
CA GLU A 96 -20.05 3.68 25.56
C GLU A 96 -20.95 2.44 25.66
N GLY A 97 -21.60 2.26 26.82
CA GLY A 97 -22.32 1.02 27.14
C GLY A 97 -21.36 -0.18 27.14
N ASP A 98 -21.70 -1.20 26.34
CA ASP A 98 -20.89 -2.40 26.17
C ASP A 98 -19.85 -2.29 25.03
N ALA A 99 -19.84 -1.16 24.29
CA ALA A 99 -18.94 -0.95 23.17
C ALA A 99 -17.69 -0.16 23.57
N LEU A 100 -16.55 -0.52 22.97
CA LEU A 100 -15.35 0.33 22.94
C LEU A 100 -15.45 1.29 21.76
N VAL A 101 -15.36 2.58 22.02
CA VAL A 101 -15.50 3.63 21.01
C VAL A 101 -14.21 4.43 20.91
N GLY A 102 -13.58 4.36 19.74
CA GLY A 102 -12.45 5.20 19.38
C GLY A 102 -12.92 6.38 18.53
N MET A 103 -12.55 7.60 18.93
CA MET A 103 -12.77 8.80 18.12
C MET A 103 -11.42 9.41 17.75
N VAL A 104 -11.27 9.70 16.46
CA VAL A 104 -10.05 10.29 15.93
C VAL A 104 -10.37 11.40 14.94
N GLY A 105 -9.73 12.55 15.14
CA GLY A 105 -9.78 13.65 14.18
C GLY A 105 -8.61 13.51 13.20
N PHE A 106 -8.86 13.81 11.93
CA PHE A 106 -7.83 13.86 10.91
C PHE A 106 -8.07 15.04 9.97
N ASP A 107 -6.99 15.62 9.46
CA ASP A 107 -7.08 16.62 8.41
C ASP A 107 -7.23 15.92 7.05
N THR A 108 -8.16 16.42 6.24
CA THR A 108 -8.39 15.93 4.88
C THR A 108 -7.52 16.65 3.86
N MET A 109 -6.89 17.78 4.23
CA MET A 109 -5.94 18.48 3.38
C MET A 109 -4.72 17.59 3.09
N GLY A 110 -4.50 17.30 1.81
CA GLY A 110 -3.42 16.43 1.37
C GLY A 110 -3.71 14.93 1.41
N ALA A 111 -4.89 14.51 1.89
CA ALA A 111 -5.30 13.10 1.85
C ALA A 111 -5.80 12.73 0.44
N PRO A 112 -5.07 11.89 -0.32
CA PRO A 112 -5.46 11.53 -1.68
C PRO A 112 -6.76 10.74 -1.67
N LYS A 113 -7.65 11.06 -2.62
CA LYS A 113 -8.86 10.27 -2.88
C LYS A 113 -8.61 9.30 -4.01
N VAL A 114 -9.14 8.09 -3.86
CA VAL A 114 -9.14 7.09 -4.92
C VAL A 114 -10.59 6.86 -5.33
N ARG A 115 -10.94 7.25 -6.57
CA ARG A 115 -12.32 7.18 -7.09
C ARG A 115 -13.33 7.85 -6.15
N ASP A 116 -13.01 9.08 -5.74
CA ASP A 116 -13.81 9.90 -4.80
C ASP A 116 -14.02 9.32 -3.39
N ALA A 117 -13.38 8.19 -3.06
CA ALA A 117 -13.41 7.59 -1.73
C ALA A 117 -12.07 7.78 -0.99
N TRP A 118 -12.14 7.95 0.33
CA TRP A 118 -10.99 7.76 1.21
C TRP A 118 -10.91 6.29 1.64
N LYS A 119 -9.69 5.76 1.63
CA LYS A 119 -9.37 4.48 2.24
C LYS A 119 -8.66 4.73 3.56
N PHE A 120 -9.02 3.98 4.59
CA PHE A 120 -8.38 4.04 5.90
C PHE A 120 -7.98 2.64 6.37
N VAL A 121 -6.93 2.55 7.17
CA VAL A 121 -6.53 1.34 7.90
C VAL A 121 -6.74 1.60 9.36
N LEU A 122 -7.41 0.65 10.03
CA LEU A 122 -7.42 0.58 11.47
C LEU A 122 -6.28 -0.33 11.92
N SER A 123 -5.31 0.21 12.66
CA SER A 123 -4.28 -0.62 13.30
C SER A 123 -4.78 -1.07 14.67
N LEU A 124 -4.80 -2.39 14.89
CA LEU A 124 -5.23 -3.04 16.12
C LEU A 124 -4.04 -3.82 16.72
N PRO A 125 -3.10 -3.13 17.39
CA PRO A 125 -1.93 -3.77 17.96
C PRO A 125 -2.34 -4.82 19.01
N GLY A 126 -1.65 -5.97 19.04
CA GLY A 126 -1.90 -7.05 20.01
C GLY A 126 -3.14 -7.90 19.75
N ILE A 127 -3.93 -7.65 18.70
CA ILE A 127 -5.16 -8.42 18.44
C ILE A 127 -4.92 -9.93 18.31
N TYR A 128 -3.81 -10.32 17.69
CA TYR A 128 -3.43 -11.73 17.53
C TYR A 128 -2.93 -12.37 18.83
N GLU A 129 -2.37 -11.59 19.74
CA GLU A 129 -1.87 -12.06 21.04
C GLU A 129 -3.03 -12.41 21.98
N HIS A 130 -4.14 -11.68 21.86
CA HIS A 130 -5.33 -11.90 22.68
C HIS A 130 -6.26 -13.01 22.17
N LYS A 131 -5.97 -13.63 21.01
CA LYS A 131 -6.83 -14.64 20.34
C LYS A 131 -8.31 -14.22 20.20
N GLY A 132 -8.60 -12.93 20.36
CA GLY A 132 -9.94 -12.36 20.30
C GLY A 132 -10.24 -11.88 18.89
N GLY A 133 -11.46 -12.12 18.42
CA GLY A 133 -12.00 -11.39 17.27
C GLY A 133 -12.41 -9.99 17.71
N ILE A 134 -12.25 -9.01 16.82
CA ILE A 134 -12.87 -7.70 16.99
C ILE A 134 -14.04 -7.64 16.01
N GLU A 135 -15.24 -7.43 16.54
CA GLU A 135 -16.43 -7.15 15.75
C GLU A 135 -16.56 -5.64 15.59
N LEU A 136 -16.48 -5.17 14.36
CA LEU A 136 -16.70 -3.76 14.03
C LEU A 136 -18.20 -3.50 13.91
N VAL A 137 -18.78 -2.88 14.94
CA VAL A 137 -20.23 -2.63 15.00
C VAL A 137 -20.64 -1.48 14.08
N GLU A 138 -19.94 -0.35 14.11
CA GLU A 138 -20.25 0.84 13.31
C GLU A 138 -18.97 1.60 12.96
N THR A 139 -18.96 2.26 11.80
CA THR A 139 -18.00 3.33 11.49
C THR A 139 -18.75 4.57 11.08
N ARG A 140 -18.48 5.69 11.73
CA ARG A 140 -19.10 6.99 11.44
C ARG A 140 -18.03 8.00 11.08
N ALA A 141 -18.18 8.63 9.91
CA ALA A 141 -17.34 9.72 9.47
C ALA A 141 -18.14 11.03 9.52
N ILE A 142 -17.64 12.01 10.28
CA ILE A 142 -18.21 13.35 10.35
C ILE A 142 -17.25 14.30 9.66
N LEU A 143 -17.67 14.88 8.53
CA LEU A 143 -16.84 15.77 7.73
C LEU A 143 -17.25 17.23 7.99
N HIS A 144 -16.27 18.03 8.41
CA HIS A 144 -16.44 19.45 8.58
C HIS A 144 -15.85 20.18 7.38
N ARG A 145 -16.62 21.08 6.78
CA ARG A 145 -16.14 22.00 5.75
C ARG A 145 -16.12 23.41 6.34
N ALA A 146 -15.09 24.19 6.02
CA ALA A 146 -15.07 25.61 6.35
C ALA A 146 -16.33 26.32 5.79
N PRO A 147 -16.85 27.35 6.50
CA PRO A 147 -17.97 28.15 6.00
C PRO A 147 -17.68 28.62 4.57
N THR A 148 -18.66 28.46 3.68
CA THR A 148 -18.49 28.93 2.29
C THR A 148 -18.48 30.46 2.32
N THR A 149 -17.39 31.05 1.83
CA THR A 149 -17.31 32.51 1.71
C THR A 149 -17.95 32.98 0.40
N TRP A 150 -18.33 34.25 0.32
CA TRP A 150 -18.82 34.87 -0.93
C TRP A 150 -17.81 34.75 -2.08
N ILE A 151 -16.51 34.75 -1.78
CA ILE A 151 -15.42 34.57 -2.74
C ILE A 151 -15.45 33.17 -3.35
N ASP A 152 -15.70 32.12 -2.55
CA ASP A 152 -15.79 30.74 -3.04
C ASP A 152 -16.99 30.52 -3.95
N LEU A 153 -18.09 31.22 -3.66
CA LEU A 153 -19.32 31.19 -4.46
C LEU A 153 -19.09 31.85 -5.82
N TRP A 154 -18.40 32.99 -5.83
CA TRP A 154 -18.11 33.72 -7.07
C TRP A 154 -17.14 32.97 -7.98
N LYS A 155 -16.11 32.32 -7.41
CA LYS A 155 -15.17 31.44 -8.14
C LYS A 155 -15.83 30.22 -8.80
N LYS A 156 -16.96 29.75 -8.27
CA LYS A 156 -17.73 28.65 -8.88
C LYS A 156 -18.66 29.12 -10.01
N LEU A 157 -19.07 30.38 -9.98
CA LEU A 157 -20.01 30.96 -10.94
C LEU A 157 -19.32 31.61 -12.14
N VAL A 158 -18.07 32.05 -11.99
CA VAL A 158 -17.26 32.58 -13.09
C VAL A 158 -16.25 31.51 -13.50
N PRO A 159 -16.47 30.78 -14.61
CA PRO A 159 -15.41 29.95 -15.17
C PRO A 159 -14.26 30.88 -15.56
N ILE A 160 -13.10 30.66 -14.96
CA ILE A 160 -11.87 31.30 -15.41
C ILE A 160 -11.56 30.68 -16.77
N PHE A 161 -11.75 31.47 -17.84
CA PHE A 161 -11.26 31.17 -19.19
C PHE A 161 -9.73 31.29 -19.23
#